data_AF-A0A2N9WTG9-F1
#
_entry.id   AF-A0A2N9WTG9-F1
#
_cell.length_a   1.000
_cell.length_b   1.000
_cell.length_c   1.000
_cell.angle_alpha   90.00
_cell.angle_beta   90.00
_cell.angle_gamma   90.00
#
_symmetry.space_group_name_H-M   'P 1'
#
loop_
_entity.id
_entity.type
_entity.pdbx_description
1 polymer ?
#
loop_
_entity_poly.entity_id
_entity_poly.type
_entity_poly.pdbx_seq_one_letter_code
_entity_poly.pdbx_strand_id
1 'polypeptide(L)'
;IFLSMLNIIHTGNLLLYTTSFSDLIPFFTKEKYYIAHKLVSYKGKKIIIKGEMFKVSKSELINFIQKSINIGDMREFLISPILTNNKKEVLYLTEDSYYLYES
;
A
#
# COMPACT_ATOMS: atom_id res chain seq x y z
N ILE A 1 -8.39 6.80 -6.70
CA ILE A 1 -7.82 5.62 -6.00
C ILE A 1 -6.83 6.06 -4.93
N PHE A 2 -5.72 6.72 -5.27
CA PHE A 2 -4.73 7.21 -4.29
C PHE A 2 -5.35 7.95 -3.09
N LEU A 3 -6.16 8.99 -3.31
CA LEU A 3 -6.81 9.73 -2.22
C LEU A 3 -7.72 8.85 -1.36
N SER A 4 -8.36 7.84 -1.96
CA SER A 4 -9.16 6.86 -1.22
C SER A 4 -8.26 6.00 -0.34
N MET A 5 -7.11 5.55 -0.84
CA MET A 5 -6.15 4.78 -0.05
C MET A 5 -5.62 5.62 1.12
N LEU A 6 -5.25 6.87 0.84
CA LEU A 6 -4.78 7.82 1.84
C LEU A 6 -5.85 8.12 2.91
N ASN A 7 -7.12 8.20 2.52
CA ASN A 7 -8.20 8.38 3.49
C ASN A 7 -8.35 7.16 4.41
N ILE A 8 -8.28 5.95 3.85
CA ILE A 8 -8.43 4.70 4.61
C ILE A 8 -7.33 4.53 5.65
N ILE A 9 -6.08 4.88 5.35
CA ILE A 9 -5.02 4.79 6.38
C ILE A 9 -5.17 5.83 7.50
N HIS A 10 -5.97 6.89 7.30
CA HIS A 10 -6.21 7.92 8.31
C HIS A 10 -7.49 7.68 9.14
N THR A 11 -8.52 7.10 8.52
CA THR A 11 -9.85 6.97 9.15
C THR A 11 -10.36 5.54 9.23
N GLY A 12 -9.68 4.58 8.60
CA GLY A 12 -10.05 3.18 8.57
C GLY A 12 -9.63 2.44 9.84
N ASN A 13 -10.13 1.22 9.97
CA ASN A 13 -9.79 0.33 11.07
C ASN A 13 -8.46 -0.38 10.77
N LEU A 14 -7.51 -0.30 11.71
CA LEU A 14 -6.27 -1.07 11.63
C LEU A 14 -6.58 -2.54 11.94
N LEU A 15 -6.38 -3.42 10.96
CA LEU A 15 -6.60 -4.86 11.09
C LEU A 15 -5.33 -5.63 11.43
N LEU A 16 -4.18 -5.18 10.94
CA LEU A 16 -2.89 -5.83 11.14
C LEU A 16 -1.77 -4.79 11.25
N TYR A 17 -0.85 -5.06 12.17
CA TYR A 17 0.48 -4.46 12.23
C TYR A 17 1.52 -5.57 12.33
N THR A 18 2.59 -5.50 11.54
CA THR A 18 3.73 -6.42 11.60
C THR A 18 4.99 -5.75 11.08
N THR A 19 6.14 -6.23 11.55
CA THR A 19 7.48 -5.86 11.03
C THR A 19 8.03 -6.91 10.05
N SER A 20 7.32 -8.04 9.87
CA SER A 20 7.71 -9.14 8.98
C SER A 20 6.89 -9.09 7.69
N PHE A 21 7.56 -8.96 6.54
CA PHE A 21 6.87 -8.96 5.25
C PHE A 21 6.19 -10.30 4.96
N SER A 22 6.76 -11.41 5.47
CA SER A 22 6.19 -12.75 5.33
C SER A 22 4.79 -12.85 5.93
N ASP A 23 4.53 -12.13 7.02
CA ASP A 23 3.22 -12.12 7.70
C ASP A 23 2.17 -11.37 6.88
N LEU A 24 2.60 -10.51 5.94
CA LEU A 24 1.74 -9.76 5.05
C LEU A 24 1.30 -10.57 3.83
N ILE A 25 2.09 -11.56 3.40
CA ILE A 25 1.84 -12.37 2.18
C ILE A 25 0.45 -13.01 2.14
N PRO A 26 -0.08 -13.60 3.23
CA PRO A 26 -1.43 -14.17 3.25
C PRO A 26 -2.55 -13.17 2.89
N PHE A 27 -2.34 -11.87 3.14
CA PHE A 27 -3.32 -10.82 2.88
C PHE A 27 -3.35 -10.37 1.42
N PHE A 28 -2.36 -10.76 0.60
CA PHE A 28 -2.42 -10.58 -0.84
C PHE A 28 -3.34 -11.63 -1.48
N THR A 29 -4.65 -11.51 -1.27
CA THR A 29 -5.64 -12.52 -1.68
C THR A 29 -6.07 -12.43 -3.15
N LYS A 30 -5.77 -11.33 -3.83
CA LYS A 30 -6.21 -11.00 -5.20
C LYS A 30 -5.09 -11.11 -6.23
N GLU A 31 -5.45 -11.19 -7.50
CA GLU A 31 -4.48 -11.36 -8.59
C GLU A 31 -3.77 -10.08 -9.01
N LYS A 32 -4.43 -8.92 -8.86
CA LYS A 32 -3.90 -7.63 -9.30
C LYS A 32 -4.06 -6.57 -8.22
N TYR A 33 -3.11 -5.64 -8.18
CA TYR A 33 -3.06 -4.55 -7.21
C TYR A 33 -2.73 -3.22 -7.88
N TYR A 34 -3.25 -2.16 -7.27
CA TYR A 34 -2.65 -0.83 -7.40
C TYR A 34 -1.52 -0.73 -6.38
N ILE A 35 -0.36 -0.26 -6.81
CA ILE A 35 0.73 0.20 -5.95
C ILE A 35 1.00 1.66 -6.26
N ALA A 36 1.13 2.50 -5.22
CA ALA A 36 1.51 3.89 -5.36
C ALA A 36 2.57 4.29 -4.34
N HIS A 37 3.58 5.04 -4.77
CA HIS A 37 4.52 5.66 -3.84
C HIS A 37 3.76 6.69 -3.00
N LYS A 38 3.87 6.65 -1.68
CA LYS A 38 3.25 7.63 -0.76
C LYS A 38 4.06 8.93 -0.75
N LEU A 39 4.16 9.58 -1.92
CA LEU A 39 4.86 10.84 -2.07
C LEU A 39 3.83 11.96 -2.16
N VAL A 40 3.54 12.57 -1.01
CA VAL A 40 2.55 13.62 -0.83
C VAL A 40 3.25 14.92 -0.45
N SER A 41 2.85 16.02 -1.08
CA SER A 41 3.27 17.37 -0.68
C SER A 41 2.05 18.25 -0.44
N TYR A 42 2.18 19.24 0.44
CA TYR A 42 1.09 20.15 0.78
C TYR A 42 1.40 21.55 0.25
N LYS A 43 0.43 22.16 -0.44
CA LYS A 43 0.44 23.59 -0.78
C LYS A 43 -0.73 24.25 -0.06
N GLY A 44 -0.46 24.79 1.12
CA GLY A 44 -1.51 25.19 2.07
C GLY A 44 -2.35 23.97 2.47
N LYS A 45 -3.68 24.07 2.32
CA LYS A 45 -4.61 22.95 2.60
C LYS A 45 -4.73 21.94 1.43
N LYS A 46 -4.07 22.18 0.30
CA LYS A 46 -4.20 21.33 -0.90
C LYS A 46 -3.14 20.22 -0.90
N ILE A 47 -3.60 18.98 -1.00
CA ILE A 47 -2.77 17.79 -1.18
C ILE A 47 -2.33 17.71 -2.66
N ILE A 48 -1.03 17.63 -2.89
CA ILE A 48 -0.42 17.40 -4.20
C ILE A 48 0.25 16.02 -4.17
N ILE A 49 -0.29 15.10 -4.97
CA ILE A 49 0.24 13.76 -5.15
C ILE A 49 1.38 13.85 -6.18
N LYS A 50 2.57 13.42 -5.78
CA LYS A 50 3.75 13.39 -6.66
C LYS A 50 4.22 11.96 -6.97
N GLY A 51 3.59 10.95 -6.34
CA GLY A 51 3.87 9.54 -6.62
C GLY A 51 3.16 9.05 -7.88
N GLU A 52 3.81 8.14 -8.60
CA GLU A 52 3.18 7.38 -9.67
C GLU A 52 2.39 6.20 -9.09
N MET A 53 1.37 5.76 -9.83
CA MET A 53 0.54 4.61 -9.47
C MET A 53 0.57 3.60 -10.60
N PHE A 54 0.89 2.36 -10.26
CA PHE A 54 1.02 1.26 -11.21
C PHE A 54 -0.02 0.17 -10.91
N LYS A 55 -0.42 -0.53 -11.97
CA LYS A 55 -1.18 -1.77 -11.88
C LYS A 55 -0.23 -2.92 -12.08
N VAL A 56 -0.20 -3.86 -11.15
CA VAL A 56 0.73 -4.99 -11.17
C VAL A 56 0.01 -6.27 -10.78
N SER A 57 0.52 -7.41 -11.23
CA SER A 57 0.09 -8.70 -10.71
C SER A 57 0.59 -8.92 -9.28
N LYS A 58 -0.05 -9.84 -8.55
CA LYS A 58 0.37 -10.26 -7.19
C LYS A 58 1.82 -10.71 -7.16
N SER A 59 2.25 -11.53 -8.11
CA SER A 59 3.60 -12.08 -8.16
C SER A 59 4.64 -10.99 -8.42
N GLU A 60 4.38 -10.10 -9.38
CA GLU A 60 5.24 -8.94 -9.65
C GLU A 60 5.35 -8.03 -8.42
N LEU A 61 4.24 -7.77 -7.74
CA LEU A 61 4.20 -6.94 -6.54
C LEU A 61 5.03 -7.52 -5.40
N ILE A 62 4.82 -8.80 -5.07
CA ILE A 62 5.56 -9.47 -3.99
C ILE A 62 7.05 -9.49 -4.31
N ASN A 63 7.41 -9.83 -5.54
CA ASN A 63 8.81 -9.85 -5.99
C ASN A 63 9.45 -8.45 -5.95
N PHE A 64 8.71 -7.41 -6.34
CA PHE A 64 9.17 -6.03 -6.26
C PHE A 64 9.48 -5.63 -4.81
N ILE A 65 8.54 -5.87 -3.88
CA ILE A 65 8.71 -5.53 -2.46
C ILE A 65 9.88 -6.31 -1.84
N GLN A 66 9.97 -7.62 -2.10
CA GLN A 66 11.08 -8.44 -1.60
C GLN A 66 12.43 -7.94 -2.11
N LYS A 67 12.52 -7.57 -3.40
CA LYS A 67 13.74 -6.99 -3.95
C LYS A 67 14.08 -5.66 -3.27
N SER A 68 13.11 -4.77 -3.08
CA SER A 68 13.31 -3.49 -2.37
C SER A 68 13.81 -3.68 -0.94
N ILE A 69 13.25 -4.65 -0.20
CA ILE A 69 13.72 -5.02 1.14
C ILE A 69 15.17 -5.52 1.08
N ASN A 70 15.48 -6.44 0.15
CA ASN A 70 16.81 -7.04 0.05
C ASN A 70 17.92 -6.05 -0.30
N ILE A 71 17.61 -5.00 -1.07
CA ILE A 71 18.57 -3.95 -1.44
C ILE A 71 18.56 -2.77 -0.47
N GLY A 72 17.69 -2.76 0.53
CA GLY A 72 17.56 -1.67 1.50
C GLY A 72 17.02 -0.35 0.93
N ASP A 73 16.25 -0.38 -0.16
CA ASP A 73 15.56 0.81 -0.73
C ASP A 73 14.05 0.62 -0.58
N MET A 74 13.60 0.52 0.68
CA MET A 74 12.19 0.38 0.99
C MET A 74 11.55 1.74 1.23
N ARG A 75 10.77 2.19 0.25
CA ARG A 75 10.01 3.45 0.32
C ARG A 75 8.62 3.21 0.88
N GLU A 76 7.93 4.31 1.21
CA GLU A 76 6.53 4.22 1.61
C GLU A 76 5.62 3.92 0.42
N PHE A 77 4.81 2.86 0.52
CA PHE A 77 3.85 2.47 -0.51
C PHE A 77 2.44 2.31 0.03
N LEU A 78 1.47 2.73 -0.76
CA LEU A 78 0.07 2.39 -0.60
C LEU A 78 -0.32 1.36 -1.64
N ILE A 79 -0.87 0.24 -1.18
CA ILE A 79 -1.25 -0.88 -2.00
C ILE A 79 -2.72 -1.19 -1.74
N SER A 80 -3.48 -1.37 -2.81
CA SER A 80 -4.89 -1.77 -2.75
C SER A 80 -5.14 -2.88 -3.75
N PRO A 81 -5.88 -3.93 -3.40
CA PRO A 81 -6.33 -4.90 -4.39
C PRO A 81 -7.15 -4.19 -5.46
N ILE A 82 -6.97 -4.60 -6.72
CA ILE A 82 -7.89 -4.21 -7.79
C ILE A 82 -9.11 -5.12 -7.65
N LEU A 83 -10.17 -4.62 -7.01
CA LEU A 83 -11.38 -5.42 -6.83
C LEU A 83 -12.70 -4.66 -6.82
N THR A 84 -13.70 -5.45 -7.18
CA THR A 84 -15.12 -5.23 -7.47
C THR A 84 -16.06 -5.31 -6.25
N ASN A 85 -15.53 -5.39 -5.02
CA ASN A 85 -16.33 -5.58 -3.80
C ASN A 85 -16.39 -4.31 -2.93
N ASN A 86 -17.39 -4.20 -2.03
CA ASN A 86 -17.64 -2.98 -1.26
C ASN A 86 -16.61 -2.64 -0.17
N LYS A 87 -15.90 -3.65 0.35
CA LYS A 87 -14.87 -3.47 1.39
C LYS A 87 -13.55 -3.03 0.76
N LYS A 88 -13.03 -1.88 1.19
CA LYS A 88 -11.78 -1.31 0.68
C LYS A 88 -10.67 -1.58 1.68
N GLU A 89 -9.75 -2.44 1.29
CA GLU A 89 -8.55 -2.76 2.06
C GLU A 89 -7.35 -1.98 1.51
N VAL A 90 -6.49 -1.50 2.39
CA VAL A 90 -5.25 -0.82 2.04
C VAL A 90 -4.10 -1.38 2.84
N LEU A 91 -3.13 -1.92 2.13
CA LEU A 91 -1.84 -2.30 2.66
C LEU A 91 -0.94 -1.07 2.60
N TYR A 92 -0.42 -0.64 3.75
CA TYR A 92 0.52 0.46 3.87
C TYR A 92 1.87 -0.09 4.32
N LEU A 93 2.86 0.06 3.46
CA LEU A 93 4.22 -0.40 3.72
C LEU A 93 5.09 0.82 3.98
N THR A 94 5.90 0.75 5.03
CA THR A 94 6.94 1.70 5.38
C THR A 94 8.30 1.01 5.31
N GLU A 95 9.37 1.72 5.67
CA GLU A 95 10.72 1.16 5.75
C GLU A 95 10.80 0.02 6.79
N ASP A 96 10.16 0.21 7.95
CA ASP A 96 10.33 -0.69 9.11
C ASP A 96 9.09 -1.53 9.43
N SER A 97 7.92 -1.19 8.86
CA SER A 97 6.64 -1.70 9.32
C SER A 97 5.59 -1.79 8.23
N TYR A 98 4.67 -2.74 8.40
CA TYR A 98 3.61 -3.07 7.48
C TYR A 98 2.26 -3.05 8.19
N TYR A 99 1.28 -2.44 7.53
CA TYR A 99 -0.05 -2.22 8.09
C TYR A 99 -1.12 -2.66 7.09
N LEU A 100 -2.22 -3.19 7.61
CA LEU A 100 -3.45 -3.41 6.85
C LEU A 100 -4.59 -2.62 7.46
N TYR A 101 -5.24 -1.81 6.64
CA TYR A 101 -6.42 -1.04 7.02
C TYR A 101 -7.64 -1.50 6.21
N GLU A 102 -8.83 -1.43 6.83
CA GLU A 102 -10.13 -1.60 6.18
C GLU A 102 -11.02 -0.37 6.41
N SER A 103 -11.75 0.06 5.37
CA SER A 103 -12.76 1.13 5.45
C SER A 103 -14.07 0.68 6.08
#